data_AF-A0A3D2SBG1-F1
#
_entry.id   AF-A0A3D2SBG1-F1
#
_cell.length_a   1.000
_cell.length_b   1.000
_cell.length_c   1.000
_cell.angle_alpha   90.00
_cell.angle_beta   90.00
_cell.angle_gamma   90.00
#
_symmetry.space_group_name_H-M   'P 1'
#
loop_
_entity.id
_entity.type
_entity.pdbx_description
1 polymer ?
#
loop_
_entity_poly.entity_id
_entity_poly.type
_entity_poly.pdbx_seq_one_letter_code
_entity_poly.pdbx_strand_id
1 'polypeptide(L)'
;GYVQQYGRNSLQLNNGMGKFSEVANFAGVSTTGWSWSPLFADYDNDGHKDLYVTNGFLKDSHMDVMEVYIKLTRANRLSDSTDYYELRKMLPENSVLQFPNAMFHNTGDMVFNDVRDDWGLYHPSMTYGGAYADLDLDGDVDLICNNANYPAFVIRNNADKLLTNNYLRIDLQGTPSNPSGLGAKIYVTNG
;
A
#
# COMPACT_ATOMS: atom_id res chain seq x y z
N GLY A 1 8.08 -11.20 27.99
CA GLY A 1 8.86 -12.17 27.21
C GLY A 1 8.75 -11.82 25.75
N TYR A 2 9.85 -11.79 25.02
CA TYR A 2 9.83 -11.47 23.58
C TYR A 2 9.47 -12.72 22.78
N VAL A 3 8.36 -12.65 22.05
CA VAL A 3 7.98 -13.65 21.04
C VAL A 3 8.89 -13.51 19.82
N GLN A 4 9.08 -14.61 19.09
CA GLN A 4 9.84 -14.63 17.84
C GLN A 4 9.23 -13.64 16.85
N GLN A 5 10.03 -12.67 16.42
CA GLN A 5 9.66 -11.74 15.36
C GLN A 5 9.88 -12.40 14.01
N TYR A 6 8.91 -12.27 13.11
CA TYR A 6 9.03 -12.68 11.72
C TYR A 6 9.20 -11.42 10.89
N GLY A 7 10.27 -11.33 10.11
CA GLY A 7 10.56 -10.19 9.23
C GLY A 7 9.66 -10.16 8.00
N ARG A 8 8.35 -10.09 8.20
CA ARG A 8 7.32 -10.03 7.16
C ARG A 8 6.09 -9.27 7.64
N ASN A 9 5.30 -8.78 6.71
CA ASN A 9 3.96 -8.28 7.01
C ASN A 9 3.07 -9.43 7.48
N SER A 10 2.08 -9.09 8.29
CA SER A 10 1.01 -10.00 8.70
C SER A 10 -0.33 -9.44 8.27
N LEU A 11 -1.16 -10.26 7.64
CA LEU A 11 -2.52 -9.92 7.25
C LEU A 11 -3.45 -10.84 8.04
N GLN A 12 -4.27 -10.26 8.90
CA GLN A 12 -5.15 -11.00 9.80
C GLN A 12 -6.56 -11.07 9.21
N LEU A 13 -6.95 -12.24 8.70
CA LEU A 13 -8.30 -12.50 8.21
C LEU A 13 -9.22 -12.87 9.39
N ASN A 14 -10.30 -12.10 9.58
CA ASN A 14 -11.30 -12.41 10.59
C ASN A 14 -12.16 -13.61 10.15
N ASN A 15 -12.08 -14.71 10.91
CA ASN A 15 -12.86 -15.93 10.66
C ASN A 15 -14.23 -15.91 11.35
N GLY A 16 -14.61 -14.79 11.96
CA GLY A 16 -15.73 -14.67 12.88
C GLY A 16 -15.36 -15.09 14.31
N MET A 17 -16.30 -14.85 15.25
CA MET A 17 -16.19 -15.27 16.66
C MET A 17 -14.90 -14.80 17.37
N GLY A 18 -14.32 -13.68 16.96
CA GLY A 18 -13.08 -13.14 17.54
C GLY A 18 -11.81 -13.94 17.20
N LYS A 19 -11.85 -14.80 16.17
CA LYS A 19 -10.68 -15.55 15.70
C LYS A 19 -10.13 -14.96 14.41
N PHE A 20 -8.81 -14.99 14.27
CA PHE A 20 -8.11 -14.50 13.09
C PHE A 20 -7.13 -15.54 12.55
N SER A 21 -6.96 -15.56 11.24
CA SER A 21 -5.92 -16.33 10.53
C SER A 21 -4.88 -15.36 9.97
N GLU A 22 -3.60 -15.64 10.19
CA GLU A 22 -2.52 -14.93 9.50
C GLU A 22 -2.39 -15.49 8.09
N VAL A 23 -2.66 -14.67 7.07
CA VAL A 23 -2.77 -15.10 5.66
C VAL A 23 -1.85 -14.33 4.72
N ALA A 24 -0.91 -13.51 5.18
CA ALA A 24 -0.13 -12.62 4.31
C ALA A 24 0.64 -13.34 3.20
N ASN A 25 1.21 -14.51 3.50
CA ASN A 25 1.91 -15.31 2.50
C ASN A 25 0.96 -15.92 1.47
N PHE A 26 -0.18 -16.44 1.93
CA PHE A 26 -1.21 -16.97 1.04
C PHE A 26 -1.76 -15.87 0.13
N ALA A 27 -1.99 -14.69 0.69
CA ALA A 27 -2.54 -13.53 0.03
C ALA A 27 -1.55 -12.81 -0.89
N GLY A 28 -0.25 -13.07 -0.80
CA GLY A 28 0.77 -12.41 -1.63
C GLY A 28 1.32 -11.08 -1.10
N VAL A 29 0.91 -10.64 0.10
CA VAL A 29 1.24 -9.30 0.66
C VAL A 29 2.29 -9.32 1.77
N SER A 30 2.96 -10.46 1.99
CA SER A 30 3.89 -10.64 3.11
C SER A 30 5.17 -9.80 3.01
N THR A 31 5.49 -9.26 1.83
CA THR A 31 6.76 -8.56 1.59
C THR A 31 6.54 -7.26 0.81
N THR A 32 6.84 -6.13 1.45
CA THR A 32 6.78 -4.79 0.86
C THR A 32 7.97 -3.92 1.20
N GLY A 33 8.98 -4.47 1.89
CA GLY A 33 10.04 -3.71 2.57
C GLY A 33 9.60 -3.27 3.97
N TRP A 34 10.00 -2.07 4.41
CA TRP A 34 9.63 -1.54 5.73
C TRP A 34 8.27 -0.83 5.70
N SER A 35 7.21 -1.57 6.01
CA SER A 35 5.84 -1.07 6.00
C SER A 35 5.55 -0.09 7.12
N TRP A 36 4.73 0.92 6.83
CA TRP A 36 4.17 1.82 7.84
C TRP A 36 2.65 1.87 7.83
N SER A 37 2.05 2.34 6.74
CA SER A 37 0.60 2.57 6.64
C SER A 37 -0.03 1.64 5.60
N PRO A 38 -0.81 0.62 6.03
CA PRO A 38 -1.67 -0.15 5.13
C PRO A 38 -2.99 0.59 4.90
N LEU A 39 -3.33 0.85 3.65
CA LEU A 39 -4.55 1.53 3.23
C LEU A 39 -5.35 0.62 2.31
N PHE A 40 -6.53 0.19 2.78
CA PHE A 40 -7.48 -0.57 1.97
C PHE A 40 -8.53 0.35 1.36
N ALA A 41 -8.55 0.42 0.04
CA ALA A 41 -9.59 1.10 -0.74
C ALA A 41 -9.76 0.38 -2.08
N ASP A 42 -10.87 0.65 -2.75
CA ASP A 42 -11.12 0.18 -4.12
C ASP A 42 -10.57 1.28 -5.06
N TYR A 43 -9.39 1.06 -5.64
CA TYR A 43 -8.68 2.10 -6.40
C TYR A 43 -8.99 2.03 -7.89
N ASP A 44 -9.46 0.89 -8.40
CA ASP A 44 -9.86 0.74 -9.79
C ASP A 44 -11.38 0.71 -9.98
N ASN A 45 -12.16 0.79 -8.88
CA ASN A 45 -13.62 0.74 -8.85
C ASN A 45 -14.20 -0.61 -9.31
N ASP A 46 -13.48 -1.72 -9.11
CA ASP A 46 -13.93 -3.07 -9.49
C ASP A 46 -14.79 -3.77 -8.42
N GLY A 47 -14.95 -3.14 -7.24
CA GLY A 47 -15.72 -3.66 -6.11
C GLY A 47 -14.88 -4.45 -5.10
N HIS A 48 -13.59 -4.68 -5.36
CA HIS A 48 -12.65 -5.27 -4.45
C HIS A 48 -11.76 -4.19 -3.81
N LYS A 49 -11.49 -4.34 -2.51
CA LYS A 49 -10.53 -3.44 -1.85
C LYS A 49 -9.12 -3.92 -2.11
N ASP A 50 -8.36 -3.10 -2.81
CA ASP A 50 -6.92 -3.22 -2.98
C ASP A 50 -6.18 -2.76 -1.73
N LEU A 51 -4.87 -2.93 -1.74
CA LEU A 51 -4.00 -2.56 -0.63
C LEU A 51 -2.83 -1.71 -1.11
N TYR A 52 -2.80 -0.45 -0.67
CA TYR A 52 -1.61 0.39 -0.75
C TYR A 52 -0.83 0.32 0.56
N VAL A 53 0.49 0.14 0.48
CA VAL A 53 1.36 0.08 1.67
C VAL A 53 2.49 1.08 1.53
N THR A 54 2.54 2.05 2.45
CA THR A 54 3.67 2.98 2.48
C THR A 54 4.93 2.31 2.99
N ASN A 55 6.06 2.62 2.36
CA ASN A 55 7.37 2.10 2.71
C ASN A 55 8.37 3.25 2.91
N GLY A 56 9.28 3.06 3.85
CA GLY A 56 10.47 3.89 3.98
C GLY A 56 11.32 3.46 5.15
N PHE A 57 12.63 3.63 5.05
CA PHE A 57 13.53 3.47 6.18
C PHE A 57 14.67 4.47 6.07
N LEU A 58 14.99 5.15 7.16
CA LEU A 58 16.23 5.91 7.27
C LEU A 58 17.34 4.90 7.52
N LYS A 59 18.32 4.82 6.62
CA LYS A 59 19.52 3.98 6.77
C LYS A 59 20.02 4.00 8.22
N ASP A 60 19.80 2.90 8.91
CA ASP A 60 20.47 2.56 10.17
C ASP A 60 21.18 1.22 9.99
N SER A 61 22.40 1.24 10.49
CA SER A 61 23.61 0.45 10.27
C SER A 61 23.54 -1.09 10.33
N HIS A 62 22.35 -1.70 10.44
CA HIS A 62 22.20 -3.17 10.50
C HIS A 62 21.04 -3.75 9.67
N MET A 63 20.02 -2.96 9.26
CA MET A 63 18.79 -3.50 8.65
C MET A 63 18.70 -3.35 7.12
N ASP A 64 19.46 -2.44 6.50
CA ASP A 64 19.59 -2.28 5.03
C ASP A 64 20.09 -3.55 4.30
N VAL A 65 20.60 -4.51 5.08
CA VAL A 65 21.23 -5.75 4.66
C VAL A 65 20.25 -6.70 3.96
N MET A 66 18.99 -6.73 4.40
CA MET A 66 18.04 -7.75 3.96
C MET A 66 17.47 -7.48 2.56
N GLU A 67 17.20 -6.21 2.23
CA GLU A 67 16.48 -5.87 1.00
C GLU A 67 17.39 -5.79 -0.24
N VAL A 68 18.64 -5.32 -0.06
CA VAL A 68 19.68 -5.42 -1.10
C VAL A 68 19.98 -6.89 -1.42
N TYR A 69 20.06 -7.74 -0.40
CA TYR A 69 20.19 -9.19 -0.56
C TYR A 69 19.00 -9.78 -1.34
N ILE A 70 17.76 -9.41 -1.01
CA ILE A 70 16.56 -9.85 -1.73
C ILE A 70 16.61 -9.44 -3.22
N LYS A 71 16.99 -8.20 -3.56
CA LYS A 71 17.10 -7.75 -4.97
C LYS A 71 18.18 -8.51 -5.74
N LEU A 72 19.34 -8.78 -5.13
CA LEU A 72 20.44 -9.49 -5.79
C LEU A 72 20.14 -10.99 -5.97
N THR A 73 19.42 -11.58 -5.02
CA THR A 73 18.95 -12.97 -5.10
C THR A 73 17.85 -13.11 -6.17
N ARG A 74 16.87 -12.20 -6.20
CA ARG A 74 15.81 -12.16 -7.23
C ARG A 74 16.35 -11.92 -8.65
N ALA A 75 17.47 -11.20 -8.78
CA ALA A 75 18.15 -11.01 -10.06
C ALA A 75 19.03 -12.21 -10.48
N ASN A 76 19.06 -13.32 -9.71
CA ASN A 76 19.98 -14.45 -9.89
C ASN A 76 21.46 -14.05 -9.94
N ARG A 77 21.84 -12.94 -9.29
CA ARG A 77 23.20 -12.38 -9.37
C ARG A 77 24.12 -12.80 -8.24
N LEU A 78 23.62 -13.49 -7.21
CA LEU A 78 24.42 -13.98 -6.10
C LEU A 78 24.01 -15.40 -5.70
N SER A 79 25.00 -16.27 -5.54
CA SER A 79 24.86 -17.62 -4.98
C SER A 79 25.44 -17.75 -3.57
N ASP A 80 26.14 -16.72 -3.07
CA ASP A 80 26.90 -16.80 -1.83
C ASP A 80 26.89 -15.48 -1.02
N SER A 81 26.95 -15.61 0.30
CA SER A 81 26.83 -14.54 1.29
C SER A 81 28.06 -13.64 1.43
N THR A 82 29.18 -14.00 0.80
CA THR A 82 30.47 -13.29 0.89
C THR A 82 30.50 -12.02 0.03
N ASP A 83 29.81 -12.00 -1.12
CA ASP A 83 29.72 -10.83 -2.01
C ASP A 83 28.91 -9.66 -1.41
N TYR A 84 28.09 -9.94 -0.39
CA TYR A 84 27.28 -8.97 0.33
C TYR A 84 28.11 -7.91 1.09
N TYR A 85 29.17 -8.33 1.77
CA TYR A 85 30.01 -7.42 2.58
C TYR A 85 30.81 -6.46 1.71
N GLU A 86 31.18 -6.88 0.50
CA GLU A 86 31.93 -6.04 -0.45
C GLU A 86 31.03 -5.03 -1.17
N LEU A 87 29.81 -5.44 -1.58
CA LEU A 87 28.81 -4.51 -2.15
C LEU A 87 28.39 -3.42 -1.16
N ARG A 88 28.26 -3.76 0.13
CA ARG A 88 27.94 -2.79 1.20
C ARG A 88 29.01 -1.71 1.34
N LYS A 89 30.30 -2.06 1.20
CA LYS A 89 31.41 -1.09 1.28
C LYS A 89 31.44 -0.12 0.10
N MET A 90 30.83 -0.48 -1.03
CA MET A 90 30.79 0.35 -2.23
C MET A 90 29.65 1.38 -2.23
N LEU A 91 28.65 1.25 -1.35
CA LEU A 91 27.54 2.20 -1.27
C LEU A 91 27.94 3.42 -0.42
N PRO A 92 27.80 4.67 -0.92
CA PRO A 92 28.07 5.88 -0.16
C PRO A 92 27.34 5.90 1.20
N GLU A 93 27.99 6.44 2.24
CA GLU A 93 27.40 6.54 3.59
C GLU A 93 26.04 7.24 3.61
N ASN A 94 25.85 8.22 2.72
CA ASN A 94 24.63 8.99 2.51
C ASN A 94 23.63 8.37 1.51
N SER A 95 23.79 7.10 1.14
CA SER A 95 22.81 6.42 0.27
C SER A 95 21.49 6.24 1.02
N VAL A 96 20.50 7.04 0.67
CA VAL A 96 19.10 6.80 1.07
C VAL A 96 18.55 5.76 0.11
N LEU A 97 18.31 4.54 0.60
CA LEU A 97 17.55 3.54 -0.16
C LEU A 97 16.08 3.94 -0.10
N GLN A 98 15.66 4.76 -1.06
CA GLN A 98 14.25 5.05 -1.27
C GLN A 98 13.62 3.84 -1.96
N PHE A 99 12.56 3.31 -1.36
CA PHE A 99 11.78 2.23 -1.95
C PHE A 99 10.45 2.83 -2.39
N PRO A 100 9.92 2.42 -3.55
CA PRO A 100 8.58 2.82 -3.89
C PRO A 100 7.59 2.13 -2.94
N ASN A 101 6.50 2.83 -2.64
CA ASN A 101 5.37 2.26 -1.90
C ASN A 101 4.79 1.06 -2.69
N ALA A 102 4.23 0.08 -2.00
CA ALA A 102 3.63 -1.08 -2.65
C ALA A 102 2.16 -0.80 -2.99
N MET A 103 1.71 -1.33 -4.12
CA MET A 103 0.30 -1.32 -4.50
C MET A 103 -0.11 -2.71 -4.92
N PHE A 104 -1.18 -3.21 -4.32
CA PHE A 104 -1.65 -4.57 -4.51
C PHE A 104 -3.09 -4.60 -4.99
N HIS A 105 -3.32 -5.05 -6.22
CA HIS A 105 -4.66 -5.26 -6.77
C HIS A 105 -5.27 -6.53 -6.19
N ASN A 106 -6.48 -6.44 -5.66
CA ASN A 106 -7.21 -7.56 -5.08
C ASN A 106 -8.06 -8.26 -6.15
N THR A 107 -7.58 -9.40 -6.61
CA THR A 107 -8.28 -10.20 -7.65
C THR A 107 -9.42 -11.06 -7.12
N GLY A 108 -9.82 -10.88 -5.86
CA GLY A 108 -10.79 -11.72 -5.18
C GLY A 108 -10.13 -12.86 -4.40
N ASP A 109 -10.95 -13.58 -3.59
CA ASP A 109 -10.54 -14.74 -2.78
C ASP A 109 -9.26 -14.52 -1.93
N MET A 110 -9.05 -13.27 -1.48
CA MET A 110 -7.88 -12.84 -0.70
C MET A 110 -6.55 -12.93 -1.46
N VAL A 111 -6.57 -12.94 -2.79
CA VAL A 111 -5.36 -12.97 -3.63
C VAL A 111 -5.02 -11.57 -4.12
N PHE A 112 -3.80 -11.13 -3.82
CA PHE A 112 -3.30 -9.81 -4.16
C PHE A 112 -2.07 -9.90 -5.07
N ASN A 113 -2.06 -9.08 -6.13
CA ASN A 113 -0.93 -8.97 -7.05
C ASN A 113 -0.26 -7.61 -6.90
N ASP A 114 1.08 -7.56 -6.81
CA ASP A 114 1.82 -6.29 -6.83
C ASP A 114 1.69 -5.67 -8.22
N VAL A 115 0.92 -4.58 -8.31
CA VAL A 115 0.63 -3.82 -9.53
C VAL A 115 1.28 -2.43 -9.50
N ARG A 116 2.19 -2.17 -8.55
CA ARG A 116 2.85 -0.86 -8.41
C ARG A 116 3.36 -0.34 -9.76
N ASP A 117 4.09 -1.18 -10.48
CA ASP A 117 4.77 -0.75 -11.70
C ASP A 117 3.77 -0.59 -12.85
N ASP A 118 2.80 -1.50 -12.95
CA ASP A 118 1.73 -1.48 -13.96
C ASP A 118 0.81 -0.26 -13.81
N TRP A 119 0.58 0.19 -12.58
CA TRP A 119 -0.24 1.37 -12.27
C TRP A 119 0.58 2.66 -12.19
N GLY A 120 1.86 2.62 -12.57
CA GLY A 120 2.72 3.81 -12.63
C GLY A 120 3.10 4.39 -11.27
N LEU A 121 3.02 3.60 -10.19
CA LEU A 121 3.30 4.00 -8.80
C LEU A 121 4.76 3.80 -8.41
N TYR A 122 5.65 3.57 -9.38
CA TYR A 122 7.08 3.55 -9.11
C TYR A 122 7.59 4.96 -8.79
N HIS A 123 7.45 5.36 -7.53
CA HIS A 123 7.96 6.61 -6.99
C HIS A 123 8.74 6.35 -5.70
N PRO A 124 10.06 6.12 -5.80
CA PRO A 124 10.91 5.94 -4.63
C PRO A 124 10.76 7.13 -3.67
N SER A 125 10.36 6.83 -2.44
CA SER A 125 10.16 7.84 -1.40
C SER A 125 10.38 7.21 -0.02
N MET A 126 10.25 8.03 1.02
CA MET A 126 10.32 7.58 2.41
C MET A 126 9.00 7.88 3.10
N THR A 127 7.96 7.15 2.73
CA THR A 127 6.59 7.44 3.15
C THR A 127 6.25 6.70 4.43
N TYR A 128 6.03 7.45 5.52
CA TYR A 128 5.65 6.88 6.82
C TYR A 128 4.14 6.94 7.03
N GLY A 129 3.49 7.97 6.49
CA GLY A 129 2.04 8.14 6.61
C GLY A 129 1.38 8.15 5.24
N GLY A 130 0.17 7.60 5.17
CA GLY A 130 -0.69 7.70 4.01
C GLY A 130 -2.14 7.95 4.40
N ALA A 131 -2.88 8.60 3.51
CA ALA A 131 -4.34 8.69 3.55
C ALA A 131 -4.87 8.58 2.12
N TYR A 132 -6.16 8.26 1.96
CA TYR A 132 -6.82 8.32 0.65
C TYR A 132 -8.12 9.11 0.75
N ALA A 133 -8.45 9.79 -0.35
CA ALA A 133 -9.69 10.54 -0.53
C ALA A 133 -9.89 10.81 -2.01
N ASP A 134 -11.14 10.91 -2.46
CA ASP A 134 -11.48 11.45 -3.77
C ASP A 134 -11.35 12.99 -3.71
N LEU A 135 -10.18 13.54 -4.09
CA LEU A 135 -9.84 14.96 -3.85
C LEU A 135 -10.40 15.90 -4.90
N ASP A 136 -10.57 15.42 -6.13
CA ASP A 136 -11.09 16.21 -7.25
C ASP A 136 -12.48 15.76 -7.71
N LEU A 137 -13.06 14.79 -7.02
CA LEU A 137 -14.46 14.44 -7.08
C LEU A 137 -14.85 13.71 -8.36
N ASP A 138 -13.93 12.97 -8.97
CA ASP A 138 -14.13 12.17 -10.19
C ASP A 138 -14.48 10.70 -9.91
N GLY A 139 -14.51 10.29 -8.64
CA GLY A 139 -15.09 9.03 -8.18
C GLY A 139 -14.09 7.90 -7.97
N ASP A 140 -12.82 8.12 -8.27
CA ASP A 140 -11.71 7.29 -7.82
C ASP A 140 -10.94 7.95 -6.67
N VAL A 141 -10.37 7.13 -5.78
CA VAL A 141 -9.67 7.65 -4.60
C VAL A 141 -8.21 7.96 -4.92
N ASP A 142 -7.77 9.16 -4.56
CA ASP A 142 -6.38 9.59 -4.61
C ASP A 142 -5.61 9.14 -3.37
N LEU A 143 -4.27 9.17 -3.46
CA LEU A 143 -3.38 8.90 -2.32
C LEU A 143 -2.65 10.16 -1.88
N ILE A 144 -2.67 10.42 -0.58
CA ILE A 144 -1.88 11.46 0.09
C ILE A 144 -0.75 10.77 0.84
N CYS A 145 0.50 11.12 0.55
CA CYS A 145 1.69 10.52 1.14
C CYS A 145 2.47 11.54 1.97
N ASN A 146 2.72 11.22 3.24
CA ASN A 146 3.56 12.00 4.12
C ASN A 146 4.94 11.34 4.27
N ASN A 147 5.98 12.10 3.91
CA ASN A 147 7.34 11.59 3.86
C ASN A 147 8.17 12.05 5.06
N ALA A 148 9.09 11.18 5.49
CA ALA A 148 10.10 11.54 6.48
C ALA A 148 11.19 12.38 5.80
N ASN A 149 11.43 13.61 6.29
CA ASN A 149 12.48 14.52 5.80
C ASN A 149 12.36 14.98 4.33
N TYR A 150 11.21 14.74 3.69
CA TYR A 150 10.89 15.20 2.35
C TYR A 150 9.47 15.78 2.30
N PRO A 151 9.14 16.65 1.33
CA PRO A 151 7.78 17.14 1.15
C PRO A 151 6.77 15.99 1.00
N ALA A 152 5.56 16.21 1.50
CA ALA A 152 4.42 15.36 1.18
C ALA A 152 4.07 15.48 -0.31
N PHE A 153 3.46 14.44 -0.88
CA PHE A 153 2.95 14.46 -2.25
C PHE A 153 1.58 13.81 -2.32
N VAL A 154 0.86 14.10 -3.41
CA VAL A 154 -0.41 13.46 -3.76
C VAL A 154 -0.19 12.66 -5.04
N ILE A 155 -0.71 11.44 -5.07
CA ILE A 155 -0.83 10.65 -6.29
C ILE A 155 -2.28 10.77 -6.72
N ARG A 156 -2.49 11.41 -7.87
CA ARG A 156 -3.80 11.48 -8.48
C ARG A 156 -4.13 10.15 -9.16
N ASN A 157 -5.27 9.57 -8.83
CA ASN A 157 -5.81 8.43 -9.55
C ASN A 157 -6.51 8.92 -10.84
N ASN A 158 -6.47 8.12 -11.89
CA ASN A 158 -7.14 8.44 -13.16
C ASN A 158 -7.92 7.22 -13.66
N ALA A 159 -8.40 6.38 -12.74
CA ALA A 159 -9.21 5.22 -13.08
C ALA A 159 -10.49 5.65 -13.80
N ASP A 160 -11.06 6.83 -13.47
CA ASP A 160 -12.18 7.45 -14.18
C ASP A 160 -11.96 7.60 -15.70
N LYS A 161 -10.71 7.82 -16.13
CA LYS A 161 -10.31 8.05 -17.53
C LYS A 161 -9.76 6.79 -18.20
N LEU A 162 -9.10 5.94 -17.43
CA LEU A 162 -8.35 4.79 -17.95
C LEU A 162 -9.19 3.51 -17.98
N LEU A 163 -10.20 3.40 -17.12
CA LEU A 163 -11.04 2.22 -16.97
C LEU A 163 -12.50 2.54 -17.30
N THR A 164 -13.32 1.49 -17.40
CA THR A 164 -14.77 1.59 -17.66
C THR A 164 -15.60 1.16 -16.45
N ASN A 165 -15.03 1.29 -15.26
CA ASN A 165 -15.67 0.93 -14.00
C ASN A 165 -16.59 2.05 -13.51
N ASN A 166 -17.51 1.73 -12.60
CA ASN A 166 -18.59 2.63 -12.21
C ASN A 166 -18.46 3.05 -10.76
N TYR A 167 -18.81 4.30 -10.47
CA TYR A 167 -18.97 4.80 -9.11
C TYR A 167 -20.35 5.43 -8.94
N LEU A 168 -20.78 5.57 -7.68
CA LEU A 168 -22.01 6.27 -7.33
C LEU A 168 -21.69 7.33 -6.29
N ARG A 169 -21.94 8.60 -6.65
CA ARG A 169 -21.87 9.73 -5.73
C ARG A 169 -23.25 10.23 -5.38
N ILE A 170 -23.51 10.42 -4.08
CA ILE A 170 -24.79 10.89 -3.57
C ILE A 170 -24.55 12.11 -2.70
N ASP A 171 -25.09 13.24 -3.14
CA ASP A 171 -25.11 14.49 -2.39
C ASP A 171 -26.48 14.65 -1.71
N LEU A 172 -26.47 14.74 -0.38
CA LEU A 172 -27.68 14.83 0.43
C LEU A 172 -27.98 16.30 0.76
N GLN A 173 -28.98 16.86 0.09
CA GLN A 173 -29.45 18.21 0.35
C GLN A 173 -30.55 18.21 1.41
N GLY A 174 -30.21 18.70 2.59
CA GLY A 174 -31.09 18.71 3.75
C GLY A 174 -32.01 19.93 3.86
N THR A 175 -32.77 20.00 4.95
CA THR A 175 -33.62 21.17 5.28
C THR A 175 -32.81 22.24 6.03
N PRO A 176 -33.30 23.49 6.21
CA PRO A 176 -32.58 24.50 7.00
C PRO A 176 -32.25 24.07 8.45
N SER A 177 -33.06 23.18 9.05
CA SER A 177 -32.84 22.63 10.38
C SER A 177 -32.00 21.34 10.40
N ASN A 178 -31.72 20.75 9.23
CA ASN A 178 -30.86 19.58 9.06
C ASN A 178 -30.14 19.65 7.70
N PRO A 179 -29.26 20.64 7.47
CA PRO A 179 -28.73 20.93 6.13
C PRO A 179 -27.84 19.80 5.59
N SER A 180 -27.18 19.04 6.46
CA SER A 180 -26.34 17.89 6.10
C SER A 180 -27.13 16.58 5.92
N GLY A 181 -28.47 16.61 6.02
CA GLY A 181 -29.30 15.42 5.86
C GLY A 181 -29.00 14.30 6.86
N LEU A 182 -28.59 14.65 8.09
CA LEU A 182 -28.21 13.68 9.12
C LEU A 182 -29.35 12.68 9.37
N GLY A 183 -29.01 11.40 9.32
CA GLY A 183 -29.95 10.29 9.49
C GLY A 183 -30.60 9.77 8.19
N ALA A 184 -30.29 10.35 7.04
CA ALA A 184 -30.71 9.80 5.75
C ALA A 184 -30.18 8.36 5.55
N LYS A 185 -30.98 7.52 4.92
CA LYS A 185 -30.62 6.15 4.55
C LYS A 185 -30.75 5.99 3.05
N ILE A 186 -29.69 5.49 2.44
CA ILE A 186 -29.62 5.19 1.01
C ILE A 186 -29.61 3.68 0.87
N TYR A 187 -30.49 3.16 0.02
CA TYR A 187 -30.51 1.76 -0.36
C TYR A 187 -30.17 1.68 -1.85
N VAL A 188 -29.12 0.95 -2.19
CA VAL A 188 -28.73 0.66 -3.58
C VAL A 188 -29.04 -0.80 -3.84
N THR A 189 -29.80 -1.08 -4.88
CA THR A 189 -30.17 -2.43 -5.29
C THR A 189 -29.70 -2.66 -6.72
N ASN A 190 -28.99 -3.76 -6.95
CA ASN A 190 -28.74 -4.26 -8.31
C ASN A 190 -29.82 -5.32 -8.63
N GLY A 191 -30.34 -5.29 -9.86
CA GLY A 191 -31.42 -6.17 -10.31
C GLY A 191 -30.98 -7.60 -10.57
#